data_AF-A0A0G3UY43-F1
#
_entry.id   AF-A0A0G3UY43-F1
#
_cell.length_a   1.000
_cell.length_b   1.000
_cell.length_c   1.000
_cell.angle_alpha   90.00
_cell.angle_beta   90.00
_cell.angle_gamma   90.00
#
_symmetry.space_group_name_H-M   'P 1'
#
loop_
_entity.id
_entity.type
_entity.pdbx_description
1 polymer ?
#
loop_
_entity_poly.entity_id
_entity_poly.type
_entity_poly.pdbx_seq_one_letter_code
_entity_poly.pdbx_strand_id
1 'polypeptide(L)'
;MGLGLTVGTTTYPSFALVGDEEWAAFHDQHSNRISWAVGPAWVSQAAGIIWWFTSGVEVVAWWFTAVLALAAVAMTAGMAVDLHRQLGVARSTAILKRLRVVHSLRTVAWIGAALAATIALR
;
A
#
# COMPACT_ATOMS: atom_id res chain seq x y z
N MET A 1 0.59 4.26 -8.00
CA MET A 1 0.67 2.86 -8.51
C MET A 1 2.10 2.38 -8.68
N GLY A 2 2.96 3.10 -9.41
CA GLY A 2 4.36 2.69 -9.66
C GLY A 2 5.13 2.28 -8.39
N LEU A 3 5.14 3.12 -7.35
CA LEU A 3 5.79 2.80 -6.07
C LEU A 3 5.32 1.48 -5.46
N GLY A 4 4.00 1.24 -5.45
CA GLY A 4 3.43 0.01 -4.89
C GLY A 4 3.84 -1.24 -5.69
N LEU A 5 3.88 -1.13 -7.02
CA LEU A 5 4.35 -2.21 -7.89
C LEU A 5 5.83 -2.50 -7.66
N THR A 6 6.68 -1.46 -7.58
CA THR A 6 8.10 -1.62 -7.25
C THR A 6 8.28 -2.32 -5.91
N VAL A 7 7.59 -1.86 -4.85
CA VAL A 7 7.69 -2.48 -3.52
C VAL A 7 7.28 -3.96 -3.56
N GLY A 8 6.20 -4.29 -4.27
CA GLY A 8 5.68 -5.65 -4.33
C GLY A 8 6.54 -6.62 -5.14
N THR A 9 7.16 -6.14 -6.22
CA THR A 9 7.88 -6.98 -7.20
C THR A 9 9.39 -7.02 -6.97
N THR A 10 9.98 -5.99 -6.38
CA THR A 10 11.42 -5.91 -6.17
C THR A 10 11.77 -5.89 -4.68
N THR A 11 11.16 -4.99 -3.91
CA THR A 11 11.57 -4.73 -2.53
C THR A 11 11.18 -5.85 -1.56
N TYR A 12 9.91 -6.25 -1.51
CA TYR A 12 9.50 -7.34 -0.61
C TYR A 12 10.06 -8.71 -0.99
N PRO A 13 10.31 -9.03 -2.28
CA PRO A 13 11.09 -10.20 -2.65
C PRO A 13 12.54 -10.16 -2.16
N SER A 14 13.22 -9.02 -2.22
CA SER A 14 14.63 -8.91 -1.80
C SER A 14 14.83 -9.10 -0.30
N PHE A 15 13.79 -8.95 0.54
CA PHE A 15 13.88 -9.22 1.99
C PHE A 15 14.23 -10.68 2.32
N ALA A 16 14.03 -11.61 1.38
CA ALA A 16 14.47 -12.99 1.53
C ALA A 16 16.01 -13.14 1.55
N LEU A 17 16.73 -12.16 1.01
CA LEU A 17 18.19 -12.17 0.86
C LEU A 17 18.94 -11.61 2.08
N VAL A 18 18.23 -10.99 3.02
CA VAL A 18 18.82 -10.43 4.24
C VAL A 18 18.90 -11.52 5.31
N GLY A 19 20.03 -11.68 5.99
CA GLY A 19 20.17 -12.64 7.08
C GLY A 19 19.42 -12.22 8.35
N ASP A 20 19.37 -13.11 9.34
CA ASP A 20 18.70 -12.82 10.61
C ASP A 20 19.48 -11.81 11.46
N GLU A 21 20.82 -11.84 11.37
CA GLU A 21 21.72 -10.94 12.11
C GLU A 21 21.61 -9.49 11.62
N GLU A 22 21.49 -9.28 10.31
CA GLU A 22 21.39 -7.95 9.71
C GLU A 22 19.96 -7.40 9.73
N TRP A 23 18.96 -8.24 10.03
CA TRP A 23 17.55 -7.92 9.84
C TRP A 23 17.10 -6.66 10.59
N ALA A 24 17.46 -6.52 11.86
CA ALA A 24 17.00 -5.40 12.68
C ALA A 24 17.50 -4.05 12.12
N ALA A 25 18.80 -3.96 11.81
CA ALA A 25 19.38 -2.76 11.23
C ALA A 25 18.84 -2.48 9.83
N PHE A 26 18.67 -3.52 9.01
CA PHE A 26 18.09 -3.40 7.67
C PHE A 26 16.64 -2.93 7.70
N HIS A 27 15.79 -3.52 8.55
CA HIS A 27 14.36 -3.22 8.61
C HIS A 27 14.09 -1.82 9.14
N ASP A 28 14.80 -1.38 10.17
CA ASP A 28 14.71 -0.01 10.67
C ASP A 28 15.10 1.00 9.58
N GLN A 29 16.25 0.77 8.94
CA GLN A 29 16.73 1.63 7.87
C GLN A 29 15.76 1.66 6.67
N HIS A 30 15.25 0.49 6.27
CA HIS A 30 14.24 0.39 5.22
C HIS A 30 12.97 1.16 5.58
N SER A 31 12.42 0.94 6.78
CA SER A 31 11.17 1.54 7.24
C SER A 31 11.28 3.07 7.32
N ASN A 32 12.42 3.58 7.79
CA ASN A 32 12.69 5.02 7.86
C ASN A 32 12.83 5.64 6.46
N ARG A 33 13.56 5.00 5.54
CA ARG A 33 13.77 5.56 4.19
C ARG A 33 12.55 5.44 3.30
N ILE A 34 11.83 4.31 3.34
CA ILE A 34 10.67 4.10 2.48
C ILE A 34 9.52 5.05 2.84
N SER A 35 9.45 5.51 4.09
CA SER A 35 8.45 6.49 4.56
C SER A 35 8.52 7.81 3.79
N TRP A 36 9.71 8.24 3.37
CA TRP A 36 9.88 9.44 2.53
C TRP A 36 9.32 9.27 1.11
N ALA A 37 9.23 8.05 0.60
CA ALA A 37 8.57 7.77 -0.69
C ALA A 37 7.06 7.53 -0.51
N VAL A 38 6.69 6.78 0.53
CA VAL A 38 5.32 6.36 0.79
C VAL A 38 4.45 7.51 1.31
N GLY A 39 4.98 8.38 2.18
CA GLY A 39 4.25 9.53 2.72
C GLY A 39 3.70 10.47 1.63
N PRO A 40 4.53 11.01 0.73
CA PRO A 40 4.08 11.82 -0.39
C PRO A 40 3.13 11.07 -1.34
N ALA A 41 3.34 9.78 -1.56
CA ALA A 41 2.43 8.95 -2.35
C ALA A 41 1.03 8.86 -1.70
N TRP A 42 0.94 8.76 -0.38
CA TRP A 42 -0.34 8.81 0.35
C TRP A 42 -1.01 10.19 0.26
N VAL A 43 -0.24 11.27 0.43
CA VAL A 43 -0.77 12.64 0.34
C VAL A 43 -1.33 12.92 -1.05
N SER A 44 -0.58 12.61 -2.10
CA SER A 44 -1.03 12.79 -3.49
C SER A 44 -2.27 11.95 -3.81
N GLN A 45 -2.34 10.72 -3.28
CA GLN A 45 -3.50 9.86 -3.42
C GLN A 45 -4.74 10.43 -2.72
N ALA A 46 -4.59 10.91 -1.48
CA ALA A 46 -5.69 11.55 -0.75
C ALA A 46 -6.19 12.81 -1.49
N ALA A 47 -5.28 13.64 -1.98
CA ALA A 47 -5.63 14.83 -2.77
C ALA A 47 -6.39 14.46 -4.05
N GLY A 48 -5.95 13.42 -4.77
CA GLY A 48 -6.62 12.95 -5.98
C GLY A 48 -8.03 12.42 -5.72
N ILE A 49 -8.23 11.70 -4.61
CA ILE A 49 -9.56 11.22 -4.20
C ILE A 49 -10.48 12.40 -3.85
N ILE A 50 -10.00 13.38 -3.08
CA ILE A 50 -10.76 14.58 -2.72
C ILE A 50 -11.18 15.35 -3.98
N TRP A 51 -10.22 15.62 -4.88
CA TRP A 51 -10.48 16.28 -6.15
C TRP A 51 -11.59 15.56 -6.93
N TRP A 52 -11.44 14.24 -7.09
CA TRP A 52 -12.39 13.41 -7.82
C TRP A 52 -13.80 13.52 -7.23
N PHE A 53 -13.94 13.45 -5.90
CA PHE A 53 -15.24 13.61 -5.24
C PHE A 53 -15.87 15.00 -5.41
N THR A 54 -15.07 16.05 -5.54
CA THR A 54 -15.56 17.42 -5.79
C THR A 54 -15.84 17.74 -7.26
N SER A 55 -15.54 16.80 -8.19
CA SER A 55 -15.62 17.04 -9.65
C SER A 55 -17.03 16.88 -10.25
N GLY A 56 -18.06 16.52 -9.46
CA GLY A 56 -19.44 16.38 -9.97
C GLY A 56 -19.72 15.08 -10.75
N VAL A 57 -18.98 14.01 -10.46
CA VAL A 57 -19.01 12.71 -11.16
C VAL A 57 -20.25 11.86 -10.81
N GLU A 58 -20.68 10.95 -11.69
CA GLU A 58 -21.84 10.06 -11.48
C GLU A 58 -21.82 9.28 -10.14
N VAL A 59 -23.01 9.18 -9.51
CA VAL A 59 -23.20 8.64 -8.15
C VAL A 59 -22.84 7.15 -8.01
N VAL A 60 -22.99 6.33 -9.05
CA VAL A 60 -22.76 4.87 -8.94
C VAL A 60 -21.27 4.53 -8.89
N ALA A 61 -20.44 5.16 -9.73
CA ALA A 61 -18.99 4.97 -9.70
C ALA A 61 -18.35 5.56 -8.44
N TRP A 62 -19.06 6.48 -7.78
CA TRP A 62 -18.71 7.10 -6.50
C TRP A 62 -18.59 6.07 -5.39
N TRP A 63 -19.62 5.25 -5.20
CA TRP A 63 -19.64 4.23 -4.16
C TRP A 63 -18.58 3.16 -4.37
N PHE A 64 -18.39 2.70 -5.60
CA PHE A 64 -17.40 1.66 -5.90
C PHE A 64 -15.96 2.15 -5.67
N THR A 65 -15.65 3.37 -6.13
CA THR A 65 -14.34 4.00 -5.89
C THR A 65 -14.11 4.23 -4.40
N ALA A 66 -15.11 4.74 -3.68
CA ALA A 66 -15.04 5.00 -2.24
C ALA A 66 -14.76 3.73 -1.43
N VAL A 67 -15.51 2.65 -1.71
CA VAL A 67 -15.37 1.37 -1.00
C VAL A 67 -13.99 0.75 -1.24
N LEU A 68 -13.50 0.74 -2.49
CA LEU A 68 -12.19 0.17 -2.79
C LEU A 68 -11.05 1.01 -2.20
N ALA A 69 -11.15 2.34 -2.25
CA ALA A 69 -10.17 3.23 -1.61
C ALA A 69 -10.16 3.03 -0.09
N LEU A 70 -11.33 2.95 0.54
CA LEU A 70 -11.45 2.70 1.98
C LEU A 70 -10.89 1.34 2.37
N ALA A 71 -11.19 0.29 1.60
CA ALA A 71 -10.63 -1.05 1.82
C ALA A 71 -9.09 -1.02 1.74
N ALA A 72 -8.52 -0.30 0.77
CA ALA A 72 -7.07 -0.18 0.61
C ALA A 72 -6.40 0.59 1.77
N VAL A 73 -7.06 1.64 2.27
CA VAL A 73 -6.64 2.36 3.48
C VAL A 73 -6.69 1.45 4.71
N ALA A 74 -7.81 0.75 4.92
CA ALA A 74 -8.02 -0.14 6.05
C ALA A 74 -7.00 -1.29 6.07
N MET A 75 -6.72 -1.91 4.92
CA MET A 75 -5.66 -2.91 4.80
C MET A 75 -4.28 -2.35 5.16
N THR A 76 -4.00 -1.08 4.85
CA THR A 76 -2.72 -0.47 5.20
C THR A 76 -2.63 -0.19 6.70
N ALA A 77 -3.58 0.59 7.22
CA ALA A 77 -3.56 1.04 8.60
C ALA A 77 -3.75 -0.11 9.60
N GLY A 78 -4.63 -1.07 9.29
CA GLY A 78 -4.99 -2.16 10.20
C GLY A 78 -4.11 -3.41 10.07
N MET A 79 -3.54 -3.69 8.88
CA MET A 79 -2.79 -4.93 8.66
C MET A 79 -1.32 -4.68 8.35
N ALA A 80 -1.01 -3.84 7.36
CA ALA A 80 0.37 -3.65 6.92
C ALA A 80 1.25 -3.00 8.02
N VAL A 81 0.71 -2.01 8.75
CA VAL A 81 1.42 -1.36 9.87
C VAL A 81 1.75 -2.38 10.96
N ASP A 82 0.78 -3.20 11.38
CA ASP A 82 1.02 -4.19 12.43
C ASP A 82 2.00 -5.28 11.98
N LEU A 83 1.91 -5.75 10.73
CA LEU A 83 2.88 -6.69 10.17
C LEU A 83 4.30 -6.10 10.13
N HIS A 84 4.46 -4.83 9.77
CA HIS A 84 5.76 -4.16 9.84
C HIS A 84 6.27 -4.01 11.28
N ARG A 85 5.38 -3.76 12.25
CA ARG A 85 5.73 -3.72 13.67
C ARG A 85 6.22 -5.07 14.18
N GLN A 86 5.52 -6.15 13.82
CA GLN A 86 5.96 -7.51 14.17
C GLN A 86 7.32 -7.85 13.54
N LEU A 87 7.54 -7.44 12.28
CA LEU A 87 8.84 -7.60 11.61
C LEU A 87 9.95 -6.75 12.23
N GLY A 88 9.62 -5.63 12.86
CA GLY A 88 10.60 -4.83 13.61
C GLY A 88 11.12 -5.52 14.88
N VAL A 89 10.38 -6.50 15.41
CA VAL A 89 10.81 -7.30 16.58
C VAL A 89 11.74 -8.43 16.16
N ALA A 90 11.36 -9.19 15.13
CA ALA A 90 12.16 -10.31 14.64
C ALA A 90 11.83 -10.63 13.17
N ARG A 91 12.84 -11.16 12.47
CA ARG A 91 12.62 -11.69 11.13
C ARG A 91 11.67 -12.88 11.18
N SER A 92 10.68 -12.88 10.28
CA SER A 92 9.76 -14.01 10.16
C SER A 92 9.30 -14.17 8.73
N THR A 93 9.64 -15.31 8.13
CA THR A 93 9.23 -15.65 6.76
C THR A 93 7.71 -15.78 6.63
N ALA A 94 7.04 -16.24 7.69
CA ALA A 94 5.58 -16.31 7.74
C ALA A 94 4.95 -14.91 7.70
N ILE A 95 5.48 -13.96 8.47
CA ILE A 95 5.00 -12.57 8.47
C ILE A 95 5.32 -11.89 7.14
N LEU A 96 6.49 -12.14 6.54
CA LEU A 96 6.84 -11.63 5.20
C LEU A 96 5.89 -12.11 4.11
N LYS A 97 5.50 -13.40 4.15
CA LYS A 97 4.49 -13.94 3.22
C LYS A 97 3.14 -13.24 3.40
N ARG A 98 2.68 -13.06 4.64
CA ARG A 98 1.44 -12.33 4.96
C ARG A 98 1.49 -10.89 4.46
N LEU A 99 2.61 -10.18 4.70
CA LEU A 99 2.83 -8.82 4.23
C LEU A 99 2.69 -8.72 2.71
N ARG A 100 3.27 -9.68 1.97
CA ARG A 100 3.16 -9.72 0.50
C ARG A 100 1.73 -9.95 0.03
N VAL A 101 0.96 -10.81 0.71
CA VAL A 101 -0.46 -11.02 0.40
C VAL A 101 -1.27 -9.75 0.65
N VAL A 102 -1.14 -9.14 1.83
CA VAL A 102 -1.83 -7.88 2.16
C VAL A 102 -1.49 -6.78 1.17
N HIS A 103 -0.21 -6.64 0.81
CA HIS A 103 0.22 -5.68 -0.21
C HIS A 103 -0.38 -5.95 -1.59
N SER A 104 -0.50 -7.22 -1.98
CA SER A 104 -1.08 -7.59 -3.27
C SER A 104 -2.57 -7.27 -3.32
N LEU A 105 -3.33 -7.64 -2.27
CA LEU A 105 -4.75 -7.31 -2.14
C LEU A 105 -4.98 -5.80 -2.15
N ARG A 106 -4.17 -5.05 -1.40
CA ARG A 106 -4.19 -3.59 -1.41
C ARG A 106 -3.92 -3.02 -2.80
N THR A 107 -2.93 -3.55 -3.50
CA THR A 107 -2.58 -3.10 -4.86
C THR A 107 -3.73 -3.34 -5.84
N VAL A 108 -4.39 -4.51 -5.77
CA VAL A 108 -5.56 -4.83 -6.60
C VAL A 108 -6.72 -3.88 -6.29
N ALA A 109 -7.02 -3.62 -5.00
CA ALA A 109 -8.06 -2.67 -4.61
C ALA A 109 -7.77 -1.26 -5.15
N TRP A 110 -6.51 -0.82 -5.08
CA TRP A 110 -6.10 0.47 -5.63
C TRP A 110 -6.22 0.58 -7.15
N ILE A 111 -5.88 -0.48 -7.88
CA ILE A 111 -6.05 -0.53 -9.33
C ILE A 111 -7.54 -0.49 -9.68
N GLY A 112 -8.38 -1.26 -8.98
CA GLY A 112 -9.83 -1.26 -9.17
C GLY A 112 -10.44 0.12 -8.93
N ALA A 113 -10.05 0.79 -7.84
CA ALA A 113 -10.51 2.15 -7.53
C ALA A 113 -10.11 3.15 -8.62
N ALA A 114 -8.86 3.08 -9.11
CA ALA A 114 -8.38 3.97 -10.16
C ALA A 114 -9.12 3.74 -11.49
N LEU A 115 -9.40 2.48 -11.85
CA LEU A 115 -10.16 2.15 -13.06
C LEU A 115 -11.60 2.66 -12.98
N ALA A 116 -12.27 2.42 -11.86
CA ALA A 116 -13.63 2.92 -11.63
C ALA A 116 -13.70 4.44 -11.70
N ALA A 117 -12.77 5.13 -11.03
CA ALA A 117 -12.68 6.58 -11.08
C ALA A 117 -12.44 7.11 -12.51
N THR A 118 -11.61 6.43 -13.30
CA THR A 118 -11.28 6.84 -14.68
C THR A 118 -12.46 6.61 -15.63
N ILE A 119 -13.19 5.51 -15.49
CA ILE A 119 -14.40 5.23 -16.29
C ILE A 119 -15.46 6.29 -16.03
N ALA A 120 -15.59 6.72 -14.78
CA ALA A 120 -16.60 7.68 -14.35
C ALA A 120 -16.32 9.13 -14.80
N LEU A 121 -15.07 9.46 -15.12
CA LEU A 121 -14.68 10.78 -15.63
C LEU A 121 -14.99 10.97 -17.13
N ARG A 122 -15.52 9.93 -17.80
CA ARG A 122 -15.92 9.96 -19.21
C ARG A 122 -17.40 10.24 -19.34
#